data_AF-A0A920EMQ3-F1
#
_entry.id   AF-A0A920EMQ3-F1
#
_cell.length_a   1.000
_cell.length_b   1.000
_cell.length_c   1.000
_cell.angle_alpha   90.00
_cell.angle_beta   90.00
_cell.angle_gamma   90.00
#
_symmetry.space_group_name_H-M   'P 1'
#
loop_
_entity.id
_entity.type
_entity.pdbx_description
1 polymer ?
#
loop_
_entity_poly.entity_id
_entity_poly.type
_entity_poly.pdbx_seq_one_letter_code
_entity_poly.pdbx_strand_id
1 'polypeptide(L)'
;MIKLKSSFVCLKRTEQPYKNFIEFPGGKKKNNETATQCLKREIKEELNIKIDKSKFIATIKHLYGDVLIIINIFNIHRYSGKITSNENREIILFDAKCKLATLPTIIEY
;
A
#
# COMPACT_ATOMS: atom_id res chain seq x y z
N MET A 1 0.79 4.30 -3.17
CA MET A 1 -0.16 5.28 -2.61
C MET A 1 -1.19 5.67 -3.67
N ILE A 2 -2.47 5.62 -3.29
CA ILE A 2 -3.61 6.06 -4.10
C ILE A 2 -4.32 7.14 -3.26
N LYS A 3 -4.58 8.32 -3.85
CA LYS A 3 -5.26 9.42 -3.15
C LYS A 3 -6.66 9.61 -3.72
N LEU A 4 -7.66 9.64 -2.84
CA LEU A 4 -9.05 9.97 -3.15
C LEU A 4 -9.44 11.22 -2.38
N LYS A 5 -9.73 12.32 -3.09
CA LYS A 5 -10.01 13.63 -2.48
C LYS A 5 -8.89 14.02 -1.49
N SER A 6 -9.19 14.05 -0.20
CA SER A 6 -8.26 14.37 0.89
C SER A 6 -7.67 13.15 1.59
N SER A 7 -7.98 11.92 1.19
CA SER A 7 -7.56 10.72 1.90
C SER A 7 -6.69 9.79 1.04
N PHE A 8 -5.83 9.01 1.68
CA PHE A 8 -5.15 7.89 1.07
C PHE A 8 -5.92 6.59 1.27
N VAL A 9 -5.88 5.73 0.26
CA VAL A 9 -6.41 4.37 0.36
C VAL A 9 -5.39 3.49 1.06
N CYS A 10 -5.82 2.87 2.15
CA CYS A 10 -5.06 1.94 2.96
C CYS A 10 -5.85 0.64 3.17
N LEU A 11 -5.17 -0.39 3.63
CA LEU A 11 -5.76 -1.68 3.98
C LEU A 11 -5.45 -2.01 5.44
N LYS A 12 -6.43 -2.60 6.13
CA LYS A 12 -6.21 -3.20 7.45
C LYS A 12 -5.54 -4.56 7.29
N ARG A 13 -4.56 -4.83 8.12
CA ARG A 13 -3.87 -6.13 8.18
C ARG A 13 -4.71 -7.14 8.96
N THR A 14 -4.85 -8.35 8.41
CA THR A 14 -5.62 -9.45 9.02
C THR A 14 -4.74 -10.42 9.79
N GLU A 15 -3.46 -10.50 9.44
CA GLU A 15 -2.51 -11.47 9.96
C GLU A 15 -1.54 -10.90 11.00
N GLN A 16 -1.12 -11.77 11.93
CA GLN A 16 -0.06 -11.48 12.90
C GLN A 16 1.31 -11.27 12.22
N PRO A 17 2.26 -10.57 12.86
CA PRO A 17 2.21 -9.97 14.20
C PRO A 17 1.54 -8.59 14.27
N TYR A 18 1.10 -8.04 13.12
CA TYR A 18 0.58 -6.67 13.02
C TYR A 18 -0.90 -6.68 12.65
N LYS A 19 -1.69 -7.61 13.19
CA LYS A 19 -3.13 -7.64 12.96
C LYS A 19 -3.75 -6.31 13.42
N ASN A 20 -4.73 -5.81 12.67
CA ASN A 20 -5.40 -4.51 12.86
C ASN A 20 -4.58 -3.26 12.54
N PHE A 21 -3.30 -3.38 12.22
CA PHE A 21 -2.51 -2.23 11.76
C PHE A 21 -2.96 -1.81 10.36
N ILE A 22 -2.73 -0.55 10.02
CA ILE A 22 -3.03 0.00 8.70
C ILE A 22 -1.76 0.05 7.85
N GLU A 23 -1.86 -0.34 6.58
CA GLU A 23 -0.78 -0.21 5.62
C GLU A 23 -1.22 0.33 4.27
N PHE A 24 -0.24 0.80 3.49
CA PHE A 24 -0.49 1.11 2.09
C PHE A 24 -0.57 -0.18 1.27
N PRO A 25 -1.48 -0.25 0.29
CA PRO A 25 -1.58 -1.37 -0.64
C PRO A 25 -0.26 -1.59 -1.39
N GLY A 26 0.10 -2.85 -1.59
CA GLY A 26 1.34 -3.32 -2.19
C GLY A 26 1.79 -4.65 -1.60
N GLY A 27 2.94 -5.14 -2.05
CA GLY A 27 3.44 -6.42 -1.54
C GLY A 27 4.86 -6.72 -1.98
N LYS A 28 5.26 -7.97 -1.81
CA LYS A 28 6.64 -8.40 -1.99
C LYS A 28 6.94 -8.60 -3.48
N LYS A 29 8.07 -8.04 -3.91
CA LYS A 29 8.61 -8.29 -5.24
C LYS A 29 8.97 -9.78 -5.41
N LYS A 30 8.39 -10.44 -6.41
CA LYS A 30 8.74 -11.79 -6.87
C LYS A 30 10.04 -11.77 -7.68
N ASN A 31 10.62 -12.95 -7.90
CA ASN A 31 11.77 -13.09 -8.77
C ASN A 31 11.38 -12.70 -10.20
N ASN A 32 12.31 -12.06 -10.92
CA ASN A 32 12.16 -11.63 -12.32
C ASN A 32 11.11 -10.55 -12.61
N GLU A 33 10.52 -9.91 -11.60
CA GLU A 33 9.68 -8.72 -11.83
C GLU A 33 10.42 -7.40 -11.51
N THR A 34 10.10 -6.37 -12.29
CA THR A 34 10.44 -4.98 -11.99
C THR A 34 9.54 -4.46 -10.87
N ALA A 35 9.96 -3.40 -10.17
CA ALA A 35 9.15 -2.78 -9.12
C ALA A 35 7.77 -2.32 -9.65
N THR A 36 7.70 -1.86 -10.90
CA THR A 36 6.43 -1.45 -11.53
C THR A 36 5.54 -2.65 -11.88
N GLN A 37 6.11 -3.78 -12.30
CA GLN A 37 5.33 -5.01 -12.52
C GLN A 37 4.76 -5.55 -11.21
N CYS A 38 5.58 -5.59 -10.15
CA CYS A 38 5.14 -5.91 -8.79
C CYS A 38 3.97 -5.01 -8.37
N LEU A 39 4.14 -3.68 -8.47
CA LEU A 39 3.11 -2.73 -8.10
C LEU A 39 1.80 -2.99 -8.85
N LYS A 40 1.84 -3.21 -10.17
CA LYS A 40 0.64 -3.47 -10.98
C LYS A 40 -0.07 -4.75 -10.56
N ARG A 41 0.69 -5.81 -10.28
CA ARG A 41 0.18 -7.11 -9.85
C ARG A 41 -0.47 -7.02 -8.47
N GLU A 42 0.27 -6.55 -7.47
CA GLU A 42 -0.18 -6.43 -6.09
C GLU A 42 -1.44 -5.56 -5.98
N ILE A 43 -1.48 -4.41 -6.65
CA ILE A 43 -2.65 -3.52 -6.61
C ILE A 43 -3.87 -4.16 -7.30
N LYS A 44 -3.66 -5.00 -8.33
CA LYS A 44 -4.75 -5.75 -8.94
C LYS A 44 -5.24 -6.88 -8.02
N GLU A 45 -4.31 -7.58 -7.39
CA GLU A 45 -4.57 -8.66 -6.43
C GLU A 45 -5.32 -8.12 -5.21
N GLU A 46 -4.89 -7.02 -4.59
CA GLU A 46 -5.49 -6.49 -3.37
C GLU A 46 -6.74 -5.63 -3.62
N LEU A 47 -6.73 -4.75 -4.63
CA LEU A 47 -7.75 -3.69 -4.80
C LEU A 47 -8.60 -3.80 -6.07
N ASN A 48 -8.42 -4.85 -6.87
CA ASN A 48 -9.15 -5.10 -8.12
C ASN A 48 -9.02 -4.00 -9.21
N ILE A 49 -8.07 -3.07 -9.09
CA ILE A 49 -7.87 -2.00 -10.08
C ILE A 49 -6.66 -2.26 -10.98
N LYS A 50 -6.65 -1.66 -12.17
CA LYS A 50 -5.51 -1.68 -13.09
C LYS A 50 -4.84 -0.32 -13.13
N ILE A 51 -3.53 -0.27 -12.87
CA ILE A 51 -2.77 0.99 -12.89
C ILE A 51 -2.47 1.41 -14.33
N ASP A 52 -2.92 2.60 -14.70
CA ASP A 52 -2.66 3.22 -16.01
C ASP A 52 -1.48 4.21 -15.96
N LYS A 53 -1.30 4.91 -14.83
CA LYS A 53 -0.19 5.84 -14.61
C LYS A 53 0.22 5.85 -13.14
N SER A 54 1.51 5.61 -12.90
CA SER A 54 2.14 5.76 -11.58
C SER A 54 3.47 6.50 -11.72
N LYS A 55 3.94 7.06 -10.61
CA LYS A 55 5.22 7.75 -10.49
C LYS A 55 5.97 7.19 -9.29
N PHE A 56 7.24 6.82 -9.48
CA PHE A 56 8.13 6.49 -8.39
C PHE A 56 8.39 7.72 -7.53
N ILE A 57 8.36 7.56 -6.22
CA ILE A 57 8.52 8.64 -5.24
C ILE A 57 9.87 8.52 -4.53
N ALA A 58 10.13 7.37 -3.92
CA ALA A 58 11.33 7.15 -3.13
C ALA A 58 11.58 5.66 -2.91
N THR A 59 12.81 5.34 -2.55
CA THR A 59 13.18 4.04 -2.00
C THR A 59 13.56 4.22 -0.53
N ILE A 60 12.93 3.46 0.35
CA ILE A 60 13.35 3.35 1.76
C ILE A 60 14.10 2.04 1.89
N LYS A 61 15.28 2.09 2.53
CA LYS A 61 16.07 0.91 2.87
C LYS A 61 16.18 0.84 4.38
N HIS A 62 15.91 -0.32 4.95
CA HIS A 62 16.03 -0.55 6.39
C HIS A 62 16.64 -1.92 6.64
N LEU A 63 17.65 -1.98 7.49
CA LEU A 63 18.33 -3.21 7.87
C LEU A 63 17.78 -3.69 9.22
N TYR A 64 17.03 -4.80 9.21
CA TYR A 64 16.55 -5.47 10.43
C TYR A 64 17.44 -6.67 10.73
N GLY A 65 18.35 -6.54 11.70
CA GLY A 65 19.38 -7.55 11.93
C GLY A 65 20.21 -7.77 10.67
N ASP A 66 20.22 -9.00 10.15
CA ASP A 66 20.91 -9.35 8.90
C ASP A 66 20.03 -9.25 7.64
N VAL A 67 18.79 -8.75 7.77
CA VAL A 67 17.81 -8.68 6.68
C VAL A 67 17.64 -7.25 6.18
N LEU A 68 18.06 -6.99 4.95
CA LEU A 68 17.81 -5.71 4.27
C LEU A 68 16.43 -5.69 3.62
N ILE A 69 15.55 -4.83 4.12
CA ILE A 69 14.24 -4.53 3.52
C ILE A 69 14.34 -3.29 2.64
N ILE A 70 13.88 -3.41 1.40
CA ILE A 70 13.86 -2.32 0.41
C ILE A 70 12.40 -2.08 -0.01
N ILE A 71 11.89 -0.90 0.28
CA ILE A 71 10.52 -0.48 -0.03
C ILE A 71 10.58 0.57 -1.14
N ASN A 72 9.97 0.27 -2.29
CA ASN A 72 9.82 1.24 -3.37
C ASN A 72 8.43 1.86 -3.31
N ILE A 73 8.38 3.17 -3.10
CA ILE A 73 7.14 3.91 -2.93
C ILE A 73 6.73 4.51 -4.27
N PHE A 74 5.47 4.27 -4.65
CA PHE A 74 4.87 4.83 -5.86
C PHE A 74 3.62 5.63 -5.52
N ASN A 75 3.40 6.71 -6.26
CA ASN A 75 2.11 7.39 -6.32
C ASN A 75 1.36 6.95 -7.57
N ILE A 76 0.10 6.54 -7.42
CA ILE A 76 -0.75 6.10 -8.52
C ILE A 76 -1.65 7.27 -8.91
N HIS A 77 -1.40 7.83 -10.09
CA HIS A 77 -2.08 9.01 -10.61
C HIS A 77 -3.35 8.67 -11.38
N ARG A 78 -3.36 7.51 -12.04
CA ARG A 78 -4.49 7.06 -12.85
C ARG A 78 -4.60 5.54 -12.83
N TYR A 79 -5.82 5.06 -12.70
CA TYR A 79 -6.17 3.66 -12.73
C TYR A 79 -7.58 3.48 -13.29
N SER A 80 -7.89 2.26 -13.71
CA SER A 80 -9.20 1.83 -14.18
C SER A 80 -9.78 0.73 -13.27
N GLY A 81 -11.11 0.67 -13.20
CA GLY A 81 -11.86 -0.24 -12.32
C GLY A 81 -12.35 0.44 -11.04
N LYS A 82 -13.12 -0.31 -10.24
CA LYS A 82 -13.63 0.11 -8.93
C LYS A 82 -12.72 -0.47 -7.85
N ILE A 83 -12.35 0.35 -6.87
CA ILE A 83 -11.59 -0.12 -5.72
C ILE A 83 -12.49 -1.04 -4.89
N THR A 84 -12.09 -2.30 -4.79
CA THR A 84 -12.73 -3.33 -3.96
C THR A 84 -11.65 -4.24 -3.41
N SER A 85 -11.73 -4.63 -2.14
CA SER A 85 -10.77 -5.60 -1.61
C SER A 85 -11.09 -6.99 -2.15
N ASN A 86 -10.16 -7.60 -2.87
CA ASN A 86 -10.29 -9.00 -3.33
C ASN A 86 -9.87 -10.01 -2.24
N GLU A 87 -9.15 -9.58 -1.21
CA GLU A 87 -8.63 -10.44 -0.13
C GLU A 87 -9.47 -10.34 1.16
N ASN A 88 -10.70 -9.82 1.08
CA ASN A 88 -11.56 -9.57 2.25
C ASN A 88 -10.92 -8.70 3.35
N ARG A 89 -9.96 -7.86 2.98
CA ARG A 89 -9.34 -6.87 3.86
C ARG A 89 -10.18 -5.60 3.91
N GLU A 90 -10.26 -5.00 5.08
CA GLU A 90 -10.97 -3.74 5.29
C GLU A 90 -10.21 -2.60 4.58
N ILE A 91 -10.91 -1.84 3.73
CA ILE A 91 -10.37 -0.63 3.09
C ILE A 91 -10.58 0.55 4.03
N ILE A 92 -9.51 1.29 4.30
CA ILE A 92 -9.52 2.46 5.18
C ILE A 92 -9.11 3.69 4.39
N LEU A 93 -9.81 4.80 4.60
CA LEU A 93 -9.47 6.11 4.02
C LEU A 93 -8.76 6.96 5.07
N PHE A 94 -7.42 6.97 5.02
CA PHE A 94 -6.59 7.72 5.96
C PHE A 94 -6.46 9.18 5.52
N ASP A 95 -6.83 10.15 6.38
CA ASP A 95 -6.78 11.58 6.03
C ASP A 95 -5.33 12.03 5.75
N ALA A 96 -5.09 12.53 4.54
CA ALA A 96 -3.78 13.03 4.11
C ALA A 96 -3.38 14.33 4.83
N LYS A 97 -4.31 15.02 5.49
CA LYS A 97 -4.03 16.19 6.34
C LYS A 97 -3.75 15.80 7.79
N CYS A 98 -3.88 14.52 8.15
CA CYS A 98 -3.56 14.07 9.48
C CYS A 98 -2.10 14.41 9.80
N LYS A 99 -1.87 15.02 10.97
CA LYS A 99 -0.53 15.41 11.43
C LYS A 99 0.26 14.25 12.04
N LEU A 100 -0.31 13.04 12.03
CA LEU A 100 0.40 11.85 12.47
C LEU A 100 1.61 11.60 11.55
N ALA A 101 2.79 11.44 12.16
CA ALA A 101 4.01 11.11 11.45
C ALA A 101 4.02 9.67 10.91
N THR A 102 3.11 8.82 11.40
CA THR A 102 3.01 7.39 11.08
C THR A 102 1.56 6.98 10.85
N LEU A 103 1.32 5.94 10.05
CA LEU A 103 0.00 5.31 10.02
C LEU A 103 -0.29 4.72 11.41
N PRO A 104 -1.52 4.84 11.92
CA PRO A 104 -1.86 4.37 13.25
C PRO A 104 -1.76 2.84 13.30
N THR A 105 -1.15 2.37 14.38
CA THR A 105 -0.95 0.95 14.67
C THR A 105 -2.16 0.34 15.37
N ILE A 106 -3.04 1.16 15.95
CA ILE A 106 -4.33 0.77 16.53
C ILE A 106 -5.34 1.86 16.16
N ILE A 107 -6.55 1.49 15.73
CA ILE A 107 -7.69 2.40 15.69
C ILE A 107 -8.37 2.25 17.05
N GLU A 108 -8.14 3.19 17.97
CA GLU A 108 -8.99 3.31 19.15
C GLU A 108 -10.31 3.95 18.70
N TYR A 109 -11.43 3.32 19.06
CA TYR A 109 -12.80 3.76 18.75
C TYR A 109 -13.23 4.93 19.62
#